data_AF-A0A7S4APN9-F1
#
_entry.id   AF-A0A7S4APN9-F1
#
_cell.length_a   1.000
_cell.length_b   1.000
_cell.length_c   1.000
_cell.angle_alpha   90.00
_cell.angle_beta   90.00
_cell.angle_gamma   90.00
#
_symmetry.space_group_name_H-M   'P 1'
#
loop_
_entity.id
_entity.type
_entity.pdbx_description
1 polymer ?
#
loop_
_entity_poly.entity_id
_entity_poly.type
_entity_poly.pdbx_seq_one_letter_code
_entity_poly.pdbx_strand_id
1 'polypeptide(L)'
;ATATATATATAVPRPWDSVRDAGSPADPIPFPDRGYINRYPKGQRQNRITVYDEETRKYISVDNVLFRDYSGDYAESPEQAMGRVREAYWPIPNKTPITTIMGHVEVCFVLERSVETRSDDTSDSDSDSNSNSSEEEILFKLTSPRQRVAVKVNTYPKINFHFENKSAENPIQEIFAMQIIGNENPNVMGLVEVLRDRVGINVVMPFVESGELHAKLQIGKFNESEARYYFRQIINGVRFLHGKGICHRDLSPENILVDDQNRVVVVIDMGMAIRVPYTDPQINDADASASASASGVTDILQGTEKRLIKPQGQCGKHSYMSPEIYHDKTPFDGGAVDIWACGTILFCMVTGSASYWLPSKADKRYHWMTKNLSGLLQSWEINLTEECVDLMKNLLQTDPRLRYTMDEVLNHPWLKPN
;
A
#
# COMPACT_ATOMS: atom_id res chain seq x y z
N ALA A 1 -33.37 8.07 56.00
CA ALA A 1 -31.97 7.75 55.66
C ALA A 1 -31.97 7.05 54.31
N THR A 2 -31.82 7.82 53.24
CA THR A 2 -31.74 7.37 51.86
C THR A 2 -30.32 6.93 51.57
N ALA A 3 -30.09 5.63 51.40
CA ALA A 3 -28.82 5.08 50.94
C ALA A 3 -28.82 5.06 49.41
N THR A 4 -28.16 6.04 48.80
CA THR A 4 -27.81 6.04 47.38
C THR A 4 -26.66 5.05 47.17
N ALA A 5 -26.96 3.90 46.59
CA ALA A 5 -25.95 2.99 46.08
C ALA A 5 -25.36 3.56 44.78
N THR A 6 -24.20 4.18 44.87
CA THR A 6 -23.36 4.48 43.70
C THR A 6 -22.79 3.16 43.17
N ALA A 7 -23.45 2.61 42.15
CA ALA A 7 -22.86 1.57 41.33
C ALA A 7 -21.67 2.16 40.58
N THR A 8 -20.45 1.82 41.01
CA THR A 8 -19.24 2.03 40.22
C THR A 8 -19.36 1.14 38.98
N ALA A 9 -19.73 1.73 37.85
CA ALA A 9 -19.59 1.11 36.55
C ALA A 9 -18.11 0.73 36.37
N THR A 10 -17.81 -0.56 36.41
CA THR A 10 -16.51 -1.10 36.03
C THR A 10 -16.29 -0.71 34.58
N ALA A 11 -15.40 0.25 34.34
CA ALA A 11 -15.03 0.66 32.98
C ALA A 11 -14.58 -0.59 32.22
N VAL A 12 -15.21 -0.86 31.07
CA VAL A 12 -14.79 -1.92 30.18
C VAL A 12 -13.33 -1.64 29.80
N PRO A 13 -12.38 -2.55 30.05
CA PRO A 13 -10.98 -2.36 29.68
C PRO A 13 -10.91 -1.97 28.20
N ARG A 14 -10.26 -0.83 27.90
CA ARG A 14 -10.12 -0.39 26.51
C ARG A 14 -9.02 -1.25 25.87
N PRO A 15 -9.03 -1.52 24.57
CA PRO A 15 -7.95 -2.28 23.93
C PRO A 15 -6.56 -1.62 24.05
N TRP A 16 -6.49 -0.32 24.37
CA TRP A 16 -5.24 0.32 24.77
C TRP A 16 -4.65 -0.28 26.06
N ASP A 17 -5.48 -0.74 26.99
CA ASP A 17 -5.04 -1.40 28.22
C ASP A 17 -4.39 -2.75 27.89
N SER A 18 -4.95 -3.56 26.99
CA SER A 18 -4.32 -4.83 26.57
C SER A 18 -3.01 -4.62 25.82
N VAL A 19 -2.90 -3.60 24.96
CA VAL A 19 -1.64 -3.27 24.25
C VAL A 19 -0.55 -2.78 25.22
N ARG A 20 -0.93 -2.07 26.30
CA ARG A 20 0.00 -1.67 27.37
C ARG A 20 0.45 -2.87 28.19
N ASP A 21 -0.48 -3.77 28.48
CA ASP A 21 -0.24 -4.89 29.40
C ASP A 21 0.52 -6.06 28.72
N ALA A 22 0.56 -6.10 27.39
CA ALA A 22 1.40 -6.99 26.57
C ALA A 22 2.92 -6.81 26.78
N GLY A 23 3.32 -5.76 27.52
CA GLY A 23 4.65 -5.53 28.05
C GLY A 23 5.32 -4.24 27.57
N SER A 24 6.57 -4.01 27.98
CA SER A 24 7.32 -2.79 27.70
C SER A 24 7.34 -2.39 26.20
N PRO A 25 7.20 -1.09 25.88
CA PRO A 25 7.29 -0.61 24.51
C PRO A 25 8.54 -1.08 23.76
N ALA A 26 8.39 -1.45 22.50
CA ALA A 26 9.45 -2.01 21.67
C ALA A 26 9.71 -1.15 20.43
N ASP A 27 10.88 -1.34 19.82
CA ASP A 27 11.14 -0.81 18.48
C ASP A 27 10.34 -1.62 17.44
N PRO A 28 9.99 -1.03 16.28
CA PRO A 28 9.36 -1.77 15.20
C PRO A 28 10.18 -2.99 14.78
N ILE A 29 9.51 -4.03 14.29
CA ILE A 29 10.22 -5.18 13.72
C ILE A 29 10.96 -4.68 12.46
N PRO A 30 12.27 -4.91 12.34
CA PRO A 30 13.02 -4.39 11.22
C PRO A 30 12.54 -5.02 9.91
N PHE A 31 12.48 -4.21 8.86
CA PHE A 31 12.46 -4.70 7.49
C PHE A 31 13.85 -5.23 7.10
N PRO A 32 13.94 -6.08 6.05
CA PRO A 32 15.24 -6.55 5.57
C PRO A 32 16.19 -5.42 5.19
N ASP A 33 17.49 -5.68 5.32
CA ASP A 33 18.53 -4.74 4.95
C ASP A 33 18.72 -4.62 3.42
N ARG A 34 19.65 -3.75 3.03
CA ARG A 34 20.02 -3.52 1.62
C ARG A 34 20.47 -4.78 0.88
N GLY A 35 21.08 -5.74 1.58
CA GLY A 35 21.54 -7.00 0.98
C GLY A 35 20.41 -7.84 0.41
N TYR A 36 19.17 -7.62 0.88
CA TYR A 36 17.98 -8.30 0.38
C TYR A 36 17.70 -8.04 -1.10
N ILE A 37 18.14 -6.89 -1.64
CA ILE A 37 17.98 -6.55 -3.07
C ILE A 37 18.54 -7.66 -3.98
N ASN A 38 19.65 -8.29 -3.59
CA ASN A 38 20.31 -9.30 -4.41
C ASN A 38 19.50 -10.59 -4.54
N ARG A 39 18.47 -10.78 -3.71
CA ARG A 39 17.57 -11.93 -3.76
C ARG A 39 16.45 -11.76 -4.78
N TYR A 40 16.19 -10.54 -5.25
CA TYR A 40 15.16 -10.34 -6.27
C TYR A 40 15.60 -10.95 -7.61
N PRO A 41 14.66 -11.58 -8.35
CA PRO A 41 14.93 -12.11 -9.68
C PRO A 41 15.52 -11.05 -10.61
N LYS A 42 16.40 -11.50 -11.51
CA LYS A 42 16.95 -10.62 -12.55
C LYS A 42 15.86 -10.28 -13.56
N GLY A 43 15.80 -9.01 -13.94
CA GLY A 43 15.04 -8.52 -15.07
C GLY A 43 15.97 -8.07 -16.20
N GLN A 44 15.47 -8.13 -17.42
CA GLN A 44 16.12 -7.63 -18.62
C GLN A 44 15.16 -6.71 -19.38
N ARG A 45 15.72 -5.64 -19.94
CA ARG A 45 15.03 -4.75 -20.89
C ARG A 45 15.57 -5.00 -22.28
N GLN A 46 14.67 -5.19 -23.25
CA GLN A 46 15.01 -5.49 -24.62
C GLN A 46 14.30 -4.55 -25.58
N ASN A 47 15.02 -4.15 -26.63
CA ASN A 47 14.50 -3.34 -27.72
C ASN A 47 14.22 -4.22 -28.94
N ARG A 48 13.37 -3.71 -29.84
CA ARG A 48 13.02 -4.36 -31.11
C ARG A 48 12.44 -5.76 -30.93
N ILE A 49 11.49 -5.92 -30.01
CA ILE A 49 10.70 -7.15 -29.87
C ILE A 49 9.50 -7.09 -30.81
N THR A 50 9.27 -8.17 -31.54
CA THR A 50 8.06 -8.35 -32.35
C THR A 50 6.89 -8.76 -31.45
N VAL A 51 5.82 -7.98 -31.44
CA VAL A 51 4.59 -8.24 -30.68
C VAL A 51 3.40 -8.35 -31.63
N TYR A 52 2.58 -9.37 -31.45
CA TYR A 52 1.29 -9.50 -32.15
C TYR A 52 0.17 -8.79 -31.37
N ASP A 53 -0.56 -7.89 -32.02
CA ASP A 53 -1.76 -7.26 -31.48
C ASP A 53 -3.00 -8.00 -32.01
N GLU A 54 -3.65 -8.78 -31.15
CA GLU A 54 -4.84 -9.56 -31.52
C GLU A 54 -6.02 -8.67 -31.95
N GLU A 55 -6.15 -7.47 -31.40
CA GLU A 55 -7.25 -6.56 -31.71
C GLU A 55 -7.06 -5.92 -33.10
N THR A 56 -5.83 -5.53 -33.44
CA THR A 56 -5.53 -4.92 -34.75
C THR A 56 -5.10 -5.93 -35.81
N ARG A 57 -4.84 -7.19 -35.40
CA ARG A 57 -4.30 -8.29 -36.22
C ARG A 57 -3.00 -7.92 -36.93
N LYS A 58 -2.11 -7.22 -36.22
CA LYS A 58 -0.83 -6.73 -36.77
C LYS A 58 0.34 -7.06 -35.87
N TYR A 59 1.48 -7.31 -36.50
CA TYR A 59 2.76 -7.34 -35.82
C TYR A 59 3.30 -5.92 -35.69
N ILE A 60 3.79 -5.58 -34.51
CA ILE A 60 4.42 -4.30 -34.19
C ILE A 60 5.81 -4.57 -33.58
N SER A 61 6.79 -3.75 -33.95
CA SER A 61 8.10 -3.75 -33.30
C SER A 61 8.05 -2.79 -32.12
N VAL A 62 8.40 -3.27 -30.94
CA VAL A 62 8.34 -2.49 -29.69
C VAL A 62 9.68 -2.44 -28.98
N ASP A 63 9.89 -1.37 -28.22
CA ASP A 63 11.12 -1.12 -27.48
C ASP A 63 10.89 -1.07 -25.97
N ASN A 64 11.98 -1.21 -25.21
CA ASN A 64 12.01 -1.11 -23.75
C ASN A 64 11.07 -2.10 -23.03
N VAL A 65 10.95 -3.32 -23.53
CA VAL A 65 10.14 -4.36 -22.90
C VAL A 65 10.92 -4.97 -21.73
N LEU A 66 10.34 -4.94 -20.54
CA LEU A 66 10.88 -5.56 -19.32
C LEU A 66 10.34 -6.98 -19.16
N PHE A 67 11.22 -7.95 -18.91
CA PHE A 67 10.82 -9.32 -18.54
C PHE A 67 11.80 -9.94 -17.57
N ARG A 68 11.40 -11.05 -16.93
CA ARG A 68 12.28 -11.82 -16.05
C ARG A 68 13.35 -12.57 -16.85
N ASP A 69 14.61 -12.38 -16.47
CA ASP A 69 15.75 -13.10 -17.01
C ASP A 69 15.98 -14.41 -16.23
N TYR A 70 15.77 -15.53 -16.90
CA TYR A 70 15.94 -16.88 -16.34
C TYR A 70 17.34 -17.47 -16.57
N SER A 71 18.25 -16.79 -17.29
CA SER A 71 19.56 -17.35 -17.66
C SER A 71 20.39 -17.73 -16.44
N GLY A 72 20.32 -16.90 -15.39
CA GLY A 72 20.99 -17.15 -14.11
C GLY A 72 20.37 -18.27 -13.26
N ASP A 73 19.08 -18.56 -13.44
CA ASP A 73 18.35 -19.56 -12.64
C ASP A 73 18.69 -20.99 -13.10
N TYR A 74 19.00 -21.17 -14.40
CA TYR A 74 19.25 -22.48 -15.01
C TYR A 74 20.63 -22.64 -15.66
N ALA A 75 21.50 -21.62 -15.57
CA ALA A 75 22.81 -21.58 -16.24
C ALA A 75 22.70 -21.80 -17.76
N GLU A 76 21.68 -21.22 -18.38
CA GLU A 76 21.34 -21.33 -19.80
C GLU A 76 21.81 -20.09 -20.60
N SER A 77 21.89 -20.20 -21.93
CA SER A 77 22.14 -19.03 -22.78
C SER A 77 20.95 -18.04 -22.73
N PRO A 78 21.13 -16.74 -23.04
CA PRO A 78 20.03 -15.78 -23.08
C PRO A 78 18.86 -16.20 -23.97
N GLU A 79 19.15 -16.85 -25.11
CA GLU A 79 18.15 -17.32 -26.07
C GLU A 79 17.32 -18.47 -25.50
N GLN A 80 17.98 -19.43 -24.83
CA GLN A 80 17.30 -20.54 -24.15
C GLN A 80 16.45 -20.03 -22.97
N ALA A 81 16.99 -19.09 -22.20
CA ALA A 81 16.28 -18.46 -21.09
C ALA A 81 15.05 -17.65 -21.55
N MET A 82 15.12 -17.02 -22.73
CA MET A 82 13.99 -16.30 -23.34
C MET A 82 12.79 -17.23 -23.56
N GLY A 83 13.02 -18.50 -23.87
CA GLY A 83 11.96 -19.51 -23.98
C GLY A 83 11.19 -19.75 -22.66
N ARG A 84 11.73 -19.34 -21.51
CA ARG A 84 11.06 -19.47 -20.20
C ARG A 84 10.21 -18.26 -19.84
N VAL A 85 10.35 -17.15 -20.56
CA VAL A 85 9.58 -15.93 -20.32
C VAL A 85 8.12 -16.18 -20.69
N ARG A 86 7.21 -15.99 -19.73
CA ARG A 86 5.76 -16.13 -19.94
C ARG A 86 5.09 -14.80 -20.14
N GLU A 87 5.51 -13.82 -19.35
CA GLU A 87 4.96 -12.47 -19.35
C GLU A 87 6.09 -11.46 -19.49
N ALA A 88 5.77 -10.35 -20.14
CA ALA A 88 6.64 -9.19 -20.28
C ALA A 88 5.82 -7.89 -20.19
N TYR A 89 6.50 -6.80 -19.87
CA TYR A 89 5.88 -5.51 -19.58
C TYR A 89 6.39 -4.47 -20.54
N TRP A 90 5.50 -3.96 -21.38
CA TRP A 90 5.82 -2.96 -22.38
C TRP A 90 5.19 -1.61 -22.03
N PRO A 91 5.98 -0.56 -21.77
CA PRO A 91 5.45 0.77 -21.49
C PRO A 91 4.49 1.26 -22.58
N ILE A 92 3.33 1.76 -22.18
CA ILE A 92 2.33 2.27 -23.12
C ILE A 92 2.94 3.46 -23.88
N PRO A 93 2.99 3.41 -25.22
CA PRO A 93 3.56 4.50 -26.02
C PRO A 93 2.86 5.83 -25.75
N ASN A 94 3.62 6.92 -25.78
CA ASN A 94 3.15 8.30 -25.58
C ASN A 94 2.52 8.60 -24.21
N LYS A 95 2.55 7.67 -23.25
CA LYS A 95 2.16 7.94 -21.86
C LYS A 95 3.37 8.40 -21.07
N THR A 96 3.33 9.63 -20.56
CA THR A 96 4.40 10.18 -19.73
C THR A 96 4.48 9.42 -18.40
N PRO A 97 5.67 8.96 -17.99
CA PRO A 97 5.86 8.36 -16.67
C PRO A 97 5.54 9.32 -15.54
N ILE A 98 5.05 8.79 -14.42
CA ILE A 98 4.76 9.56 -13.22
C ILE A 98 6.04 9.62 -12.38
N THR A 99 6.58 10.82 -12.18
CA THR A 99 7.81 11.01 -11.38
C THR A 99 7.56 10.68 -9.90
N THR A 100 8.51 9.99 -9.28
CA THR A 100 8.51 9.69 -7.84
C THR A 100 9.85 10.11 -7.21
N ILE A 101 9.93 10.05 -5.88
CA ILE A 101 11.16 10.38 -5.15
C ILE A 101 12.32 9.44 -5.54
N MET A 102 12.01 8.15 -5.72
CA MET A 102 13.00 7.09 -5.99
C MET A 102 13.21 6.79 -7.49
N GLY A 103 12.38 7.37 -8.36
CA GLY A 103 12.46 7.20 -9.81
C GLY A 103 11.16 7.59 -10.48
N HIS A 104 10.42 6.64 -11.02
CA HIS A 104 9.17 6.90 -11.75
C HIS A 104 8.26 5.68 -11.81
N VAL A 105 7.00 5.87 -12.19
CA VAL A 105 6.02 4.81 -12.47
C VAL A 105 5.64 4.88 -13.94
N GLU A 106 5.77 3.76 -14.64
CA GLU A 106 5.32 3.56 -16.03
C GLU A 106 4.03 2.74 -16.00
N VAL A 107 3.08 3.07 -16.88
CA VAL A 107 1.96 2.15 -17.14
C VAL A 107 2.34 1.30 -18.33
N CYS A 108 2.28 -0.02 -18.16
CA CYS A 108 2.71 -0.98 -19.16
C CYS A 108 1.55 -1.87 -19.60
N PHE A 109 1.54 -2.26 -20.88
CA PHE A 109 0.79 -3.41 -21.33
C PHE A 109 1.46 -4.69 -20.84
N VAL A 110 0.64 -5.68 -20.48
CA VAL A 110 1.09 -7.06 -20.27
C VAL A 110 1.13 -7.76 -21.61
N LEU A 111 2.30 -8.32 -21.92
CA LEU A 111 2.56 -9.15 -23.08
C LEU A 111 2.66 -10.61 -22.63
N GLU A 112 2.02 -11.52 -23.35
CA GLU A 112 2.14 -12.96 -23.11
C GLU A 112 2.99 -13.60 -24.21
N ARG A 113 3.76 -14.63 -23.86
CA ARG A 113 4.48 -15.41 -24.88
C ARG A 113 3.47 -16.17 -25.77
N SER A 114 3.59 -15.98 -27.08
CA SER A 114 2.90 -16.78 -28.08
C SER A 114 3.73 -18.03 -28.40
N VAL A 115 3.04 -19.16 -28.59
CA VAL A 115 3.63 -20.44 -29.05
C VAL A 115 3.43 -20.59 -30.57
N GLU A 116 2.78 -19.62 -31.22
CA GLU A 116 2.49 -19.71 -32.66
C GLU A 116 3.75 -19.49 -33.49
N THR A 117 4.19 -20.56 -34.16
CA THR A 117 5.12 -20.50 -35.27
C THR A 117 4.50 -19.66 -36.39
N ARG A 118 5.24 -18.68 -36.89
CA ARG A 118 4.90 -17.90 -38.08
C ARG A 118 4.59 -18.87 -39.23
N SER A 119 3.31 -19.11 -39.52
CA SER A 119 2.91 -19.79 -40.75
C SER A 119 3.06 -18.78 -41.86
N ASP A 120 4.10 -18.92 -42.66
CA ASP A 120 4.26 -18.18 -43.90
C ASP A 120 3.07 -18.47 -44.82
N ASP A 121 2.05 -17.61 -44.78
CA ASP A 121 1.11 -17.45 -45.89
C ASP A 121 1.85 -16.70 -47.02
N THR A 122 2.83 -17.37 -47.62
CA THR A 122 3.37 -17.03 -48.93
C THR A 122 2.91 -18.07 -49.92
N SER A 123 1.77 -17.81 -50.55
CA SER A 123 1.54 -18.27 -51.91
C SER A 123 2.55 -17.56 -52.82
N ASP A 124 3.71 -18.18 -53.09
CA ASP A 124 4.14 -18.53 -54.44
C ASP A 124 5.64 -18.87 -54.54
N SER A 125 5.88 -20.00 -55.22
CA SER A 125 7.06 -20.42 -56.00
C SER A 125 8.36 -20.85 -55.30
N ASP A 126 8.54 -22.18 -55.30
CA ASP A 126 9.73 -22.98 -55.71
C ASP A 126 11.16 -22.58 -55.30
N SER A 127 11.78 -23.56 -54.62
CA SER A 127 13.11 -24.17 -54.88
C SER A 127 14.14 -24.18 -53.72
N ASP A 128 14.48 -25.42 -53.35
CA ASP A 128 15.74 -25.99 -52.88
C ASP A 128 16.54 -25.47 -51.66
N SER A 129 16.58 -26.36 -50.66
CA SER A 129 17.71 -26.75 -49.79
C SER A 129 18.55 -25.66 -49.10
N ASN A 130 18.46 -25.56 -47.77
CA ASN A 130 19.48 -26.09 -46.84
C ASN A 130 19.06 -25.87 -45.38
N SER A 131 19.55 -26.72 -44.49
CA SER A 131 19.36 -26.68 -43.04
C SER A 131 19.69 -25.32 -42.42
N ASN A 132 18.74 -24.77 -41.67
CA ASN A 132 18.99 -24.16 -40.36
C ASN A 132 17.70 -24.23 -39.56
N SER A 133 17.85 -24.50 -38.26
CA SER A 133 16.78 -24.50 -37.26
C SER A 133 15.72 -23.46 -37.58
N SER A 134 14.45 -23.86 -37.68
CA SER A 134 13.34 -22.93 -37.55
C SER A 134 13.50 -22.26 -36.18
N GLU A 135 14.19 -21.12 -36.15
CA GLU A 135 14.20 -20.24 -35.00
C GLU A 135 12.73 -19.92 -34.79
N GLU A 136 12.12 -20.57 -33.81
CA GLU A 136 10.82 -20.15 -33.28
C GLU A 136 11.03 -18.70 -32.87
N GLU A 137 10.73 -17.76 -33.76
CA GLU A 137 10.81 -16.32 -33.47
C GLU A 137 9.94 -16.15 -32.23
N ILE A 138 10.57 -15.82 -31.10
CA ILE A 138 9.88 -15.75 -29.82
C ILE A 138 8.94 -14.55 -29.90
N LEU A 139 7.69 -14.82 -30.25
CA LEU A 139 6.66 -13.83 -30.43
C LEU A 139 5.96 -13.59 -29.11
N PHE A 140 5.94 -12.34 -28.66
CA PHE A 140 4.99 -11.91 -27.64
C PHE A 140 3.69 -11.50 -28.31
N LYS A 141 2.58 -11.56 -27.57
CA LYS A 141 1.29 -11.00 -27.99
C LYS A 141 0.74 -10.09 -26.91
N LEU A 142 0.00 -9.07 -27.32
CA LEU A 142 -0.82 -8.29 -26.39
C LEU A 142 -1.92 -9.20 -25.83
N THR A 143 -2.14 -9.10 -24.52
CA THR A 143 -3.28 -9.73 -23.85
C THR A 143 -4.61 -9.23 -24.45
N SER A 144 -5.62 -10.10 -24.48
CA SER A 144 -6.98 -9.79 -24.92
C SER A 144 -7.99 -10.19 -23.84
N PRO A 145 -8.64 -9.24 -23.14
CA PRO A 145 -8.50 -7.78 -23.29
C PRO A 145 -7.11 -7.29 -22.87
N ARG A 146 -6.70 -6.10 -23.35
CA ARG A 146 -5.40 -5.49 -23.01
C ARG A 146 -5.25 -5.25 -21.51
N GLN A 147 -4.55 -6.15 -20.85
CA GLN A 147 -4.20 -6.03 -19.46
C GLN A 147 -3.09 -5.00 -19.29
N ARG A 148 -3.22 -4.21 -18.21
CA ARG A 148 -2.25 -3.18 -17.84
C ARG A 148 -1.74 -3.41 -16.43
N VAL A 149 -0.49 -3.03 -16.23
CA VAL A 149 0.18 -2.99 -14.93
C VAL A 149 0.85 -1.64 -14.75
N ALA A 150 1.08 -1.25 -13.49
CA ALA A 150 1.96 -0.16 -13.14
C ALA A 150 3.34 -0.75 -12.79
N VAL A 151 4.39 -0.24 -13.41
CA VAL A 151 5.78 -0.62 -13.11
C VAL A 151 6.48 0.56 -12.43
N LYS A 152 6.67 0.46 -11.11
CA LYS A 152 7.45 1.45 -10.34
C LYS A 152 8.93 1.12 -10.46
N VAL A 153 9.70 2.02 -11.07
CA VAL A 153 11.15 1.91 -11.27
C VAL A 153 11.87 2.71 -10.19
N ASN A 154 12.46 2.00 -9.22
CA ASN A 154 13.31 2.60 -8.18
C ASN A 154 14.77 2.54 -8.64
N THR A 155 15.37 3.69 -8.97
CA THR A 155 16.69 3.74 -9.62
C THR A 155 17.84 3.59 -8.62
N TYR A 156 18.92 2.87 -9.01
CA TYR A 156 20.07 2.70 -8.11
C TYR A 156 20.70 4.00 -7.62
N PRO A 157 20.87 5.07 -8.44
CA PRO A 157 21.39 6.34 -7.95
C PRO A 157 20.56 6.91 -6.79
N LYS A 158 19.22 6.85 -6.88
CA LYS A 158 18.33 7.33 -5.82
C LYS A 158 18.33 6.43 -4.60
N ILE A 159 18.33 5.11 -4.80
CA ILE A 159 18.44 4.11 -3.72
C ILE A 159 19.74 4.32 -2.93
N ASN A 160 20.87 4.47 -3.63
CA ASN A 160 22.17 4.67 -2.99
C ASN A 160 22.19 5.99 -2.20
N PHE A 161 21.68 7.07 -2.79
CA PHE A 161 21.56 8.35 -2.11
C PHE A 161 20.69 8.26 -0.83
N HIS A 162 19.59 7.51 -0.86
CA HIS A 162 18.78 7.25 0.34
C HIS A 162 19.61 6.61 1.45
N PHE A 163 20.37 5.55 1.15
CA PHE A 163 21.17 4.84 2.16
C PHE A 163 22.30 5.69 2.74
N GLU A 164 22.84 6.61 1.95
CA GLU A 164 23.87 7.56 2.41
C GLU A 164 23.29 8.67 3.32
N ASN A 165 22.08 9.13 3.03
CA ASN A 165 21.48 10.30 3.69
C ASN A 165 20.36 9.97 4.68
N LYS A 166 19.98 8.70 4.82
CA LYS A 166 18.86 8.22 5.66
C LYS A 166 17.56 9.01 5.41
N SER A 167 17.15 9.09 4.14
CA SER A 167 15.83 9.65 3.79
C SER A 167 14.71 8.84 4.44
N ALA A 168 13.54 9.46 4.68
CA ALA A 168 12.43 8.82 5.38
C ALA A 168 11.77 7.67 4.59
N GLU A 169 11.69 7.78 3.26
CA GLU A 169 11.10 6.75 2.41
C GLU A 169 12.16 5.70 2.02
N ASN A 170 11.91 4.42 2.30
CA ASN A 170 12.81 3.32 1.96
C ASN A 170 12.13 2.35 0.98
N PRO A 171 12.60 2.24 -0.29
CA PRO A 171 11.94 1.41 -1.30
C PRO A 171 12.02 -0.10 -0.97
N ILE A 172 13.01 -0.54 -0.19
CA ILE A 172 13.07 -1.96 0.23
C ILE A 172 11.96 -2.27 1.22
N GLN A 173 11.71 -1.35 2.15
CA GLN A 173 10.65 -1.46 3.13
C GLN A 173 9.27 -1.45 2.47
N GLU A 174 9.05 -0.56 1.50
CA GLU A 174 7.83 -0.55 0.69
C GLU A 174 7.61 -1.90 -0.02
N ILE A 175 8.62 -2.38 -0.76
CA ILE A 175 8.54 -3.65 -1.50
C ILE A 175 8.26 -4.81 -0.55
N PHE A 176 8.98 -4.90 0.57
CA PHE A 176 8.81 -6.00 1.51
C PHE A 176 7.44 -5.95 2.21
N ALA A 177 6.94 -4.75 2.55
CA ALA A 177 5.58 -4.60 3.06
C ALA A 177 4.57 -5.13 2.05
N MET A 178 4.70 -4.79 0.77
CA MET A 178 3.83 -5.30 -0.30
C MET A 178 3.94 -6.82 -0.48
N GLN A 179 5.12 -7.42 -0.27
CA GLN A 179 5.29 -8.88 -0.25
C GLN A 179 4.54 -9.55 0.92
N ILE A 180 4.55 -8.95 2.12
CA ILE A 180 3.78 -9.45 3.28
C ILE A 180 2.27 -9.33 3.02
N ILE A 181 1.85 -8.20 2.45
CA ILE A 181 0.45 -7.90 2.11
C ILE A 181 -0.09 -8.96 1.13
N GLY A 182 0.70 -9.30 0.10
CA GLY A 182 0.29 -10.20 -0.97
C GLY A 182 -0.86 -9.61 -1.80
N ASN A 183 -1.62 -10.46 -2.49
CA ASN A 183 -2.73 -10.04 -3.36
C ASN A 183 -4.10 -10.55 -2.87
N GLU A 184 -4.21 -10.85 -1.56
CA GLU A 184 -5.40 -11.46 -0.96
C GLU A 184 -6.54 -10.45 -0.71
N ASN A 185 -6.23 -9.15 -0.65
CA ASN A 185 -7.18 -8.11 -0.31
C ASN A 185 -7.27 -7.07 -1.43
N PRO A 186 -8.45 -6.81 -2.01
CA PRO A 186 -8.60 -5.86 -3.11
C PRO A 186 -8.47 -4.40 -2.68
N ASN A 187 -8.47 -4.10 -1.37
CA ASN A 187 -8.43 -2.75 -0.83
C ASN A 187 -7.03 -2.29 -0.40
N VAL A 188 -5.99 -3.10 -0.64
CA VAL A 188 -4.59 -2.75 -0.37
C VAL A 188 -3.74 -3.17 -1.56
N MET A 189 -2.82 -2.30 -1.97
CA MET A 189 -1.92 -2.62 -3.09
C MET A 189 -0.84 -3.61 -2.67
N GLY A 190 -0.93 -4.81 -3.22
CA GLY A 190 0.17 -5.77 -3.30
C GLY A 190 1.03 -5.56 -4.53
N LEU A 191 1.82 -6.58 -4.88
CA LEU A 191 2.62 -6.60 -6.11
C LEU A 191 2.38 -7.89 -6.90
N VAL A 192 2.59 -7.81 -8.21
CA VAL A 192 2.64 -8.97 -9.11
C VAL A 192 4.02 -9.63 -9.00
N GLU A 193 5.08 -8.84 -9.20
CA GLU A 193 6.46 -9.32 -9.06
C GLU A 193 7.46 -8.18 -8.86
N VAL A 194 8.71 -8.55 -8.55
CA VAL A 194 9.84 -7.63 -8.40
C VAL A 194 10.99 -8.11 -9.27
N LEU A 195 11.52 -7.21 -10.10
CA LEU A 195 12.62 -7.49 -11.03
C LEU A 195 13.74 -6.48 -10.86
N ARG A 196 14.98 -6.95 -10.65
CA ARG A 196 16.16 -6.08 -10.65
C ARG A 196 16.86 -6.12 -12.00
N ASP A 197 17.07 -4.97 -12.62
CA ASP A 197 17.81 -4.85 -13.87
C ASP A 197 19.05 -3.96 -13.67
N ARG A 198 19.60 -3.41 -14.76
CA ARG A 198 20.76 -2.50 -14.73
C ARG A 198 20.40 -1.08 -14.28
N VAL A 199 19.13 -0.69 -14.37
CA VAL A 199 18.61 0.64 -14.01
C VAL A 199 18.27 0.71 -12.53
N GLY A 200 17.64 -0.34 -12.01
CA GLY A 200 17.17 -0.36 -10.63
C GLY A 200 16.33 -1.57 -10.26
N ILE A 201 15.42 -1.35 -9.31
CA ILE A 201 14.44 -2.33 -8.84
C ILE A 201 13.08 -1.93 -9.40
N ASN A 202 12.51 -2.80 -10.22
CA ASN A 202 11.22 -2.63 -10.87
C ASN A 202 10.17 -3.40 -10.07
N VAL A 203 9.13 -2.72 -9.61
CA VAL A 203 8.00 -3.31 -8.88
C VAL A 203 6.80 -3.31 -9.81
N VAL A 204 6.36 -4.50 -10.21
CA VAL A 204 5.19 -4.67 -11.07
C VAL A 204 3.96 -4.79 -10.17
N MET A 205 2.97 -3.93 -10.40
CA MET A 205 1.78 -3.80 -9.55
C MET A 205 0.52 -3.80 -10.43
N PRO A 206 -0.63 -4.23 -9.89
CA PRO A 206 -1.91 -4.05 -10.56
C PRO A 206 -2.14 -2.59 -10.93
N PHE A 207 -2.59 -2.32 -12.15
CA PHE A 207 -2.96 -0.97 -12.57
C PHE A 207 -4.39 -0.64 -12.10
N VAL A 208 -4.56 0.51 -11.46
CA VAL A 208 -5.87 1.03 -11.08
C VAL A 208 -6.20 2.21 -12.00
N GLU A 209 -7.29 2.10 -12.76
CA GLU A 209 -7.62 3.07 -13.83
C GLU A 209 -7.91 4.46 -13.28
N SER A 210 -8.69 4.51 -12.21
CA SER A 210 -9.20 5.77 -11.69
C SER A 210 -8.31 6.22 -10.52
N GLY A 211 -7.89 7.47 -10.59
CA GLY A 211 -6.73 7.99 -9.85
C GLY A 211 -6.94 8.24 -8.37
N GLU A 212 -6.16 9.17 -7.84
CA GLU A 212 -6.11 9.49 -6.42
C GLU A 212 -7.43 10.08 -5.89
N LEU A 213 -7.81 9.70 -4.67
CA LEU A 213 -8.92 10.29 -3.92
C LEU A 213 -8.71 11.80 -3.77
N HIS A 214 -7.47 12.26 -3.58
CA HIS A 214 -7.14 13.68 -3.53
C HIS A 214 -7.65 14.43 -4.77
N ALA A 215 -7.36 13.93 -5.97
CA ALA A 215 -7.79 14.56 -7.22
C ALA A 215 -9.33 14.64 -7.33
N LYS A 216 -10.03 13.63 -6.82
CA LYS A 216 -11.51 13.64 -6.74
C LYS A 216 -12.02 14.72 -5.79
N LEU A 217 -11.39 14.86 -4.63
CA LEU A 217 -11.77 15.86 -3.63
C LEU A 217 -11.50 17.30 -4.10
N GLN A 218 -10.59 17.52 -5.05
CA GLN A 218 -10.42 18.82 -5.69
C GLN A 218 -11.59 19.21 -6.61
N ILE A 219 -12.34 18.24 -7.12
CA ILE A 219 -13.55 18.48 -7.93
C ILE A 219 -14.73 18.80 -7.01
N GLY A 220 -14.84 18.11 -5.88
CA GLY A 220 -15.86 18.37 -4.89
C GLY A 220 -15.93 17.30 -3.80
N LYS A 221 -16.85 17.50 -2.85
CA LYS A 221 -17.13 16.52 -1.80
C LYS A 221 -17.98 15.36 -2.32
N PHE A 222 -17.88 14.24 -1.63
CA PHE A 222 -18.80 13.13 -1.81
C PHE A 222 -20.11 13.40 -1.06
N ASN A 223 -21.22 12.89 -1.59
CA ASN A 223 -22.42 12.74 -0.76
C ASN A 223 -22.16 11.68 0.31
N GLU A 224 -22.93 11.71 1.40
CA GLU A 224 -22.65 10.85 2.55
C GLU A 224 -22.75 9.35 2.23
N SER A 225 -23.66 8.95 1.33
CA SER A 225 -23.80 7.54 0.93
C SER A 225 -22.58 7.04 0.14
N GLU A 226 -22.05 7.88 -0.75
CA GLU A 226 -20.86 7.58 -1.53
C GLU A 226 -19.60 7.61 -0.65
N ALA A 227 -19.50 8.59 0.25
CA ALA A 227 -18.45 8.64 1.26
C ALA A 227 -18.46 7.37 2.12
N ARG A 228 -19.62 6.92 2.59
CA ARG A 228 -19.77 5.65 3.34
C ARG A 228 -19.28 4.46 2.53
N TYR A 229 -19.66 4.36 1.26
CA TYR A 229 -19.28 3.25 0.39
C TYR A 229 -17.76 3.14 0.22
N TYR A 230 -17.09 4.25 -0.11
CA TYR A 230 -15.63 4.27 -0.27
C TYR A 230 -14.90 4.16 1.07
N PHE A 231 -15.38 4.85 2.11
CA PHE A 231 -14.75 4.82 3.44
C PHE A 231 -14.76 3.41 4.04
N ARG A 232 -15.83 2.63 3.84
CA ARG A 232 -15.88 1.23 4.26
C ARG A 232 -14.75 0.40 3.62
N GLN A 233 -14.43 0.65 2.36
CA GLN A 233 -13.32 -0.01 1.67
C GLN A 233 -11.95 0.43 2.19
N ILE A 234 -11.78 1.72 2.48
CA ILE A 234 -10.57 2.26 3.14
C ILE A 234 -10.36 1.54 4.48
N ILE A 235 -11.39 1.48 5.33
CA ILE A 235 -11.34 0.79 6.62
C ILE A 235 -11.03 -0.70 6.46
N ASN A 236 -11.61 -1.37 5.46
CA ASN A 236 -11.28 -2.77 5.18
C ASN A 236 -9.82 -2.98 4.80
N GLY A 237 -9.23 -2.07 4.01
CA GLY A 237 -7.82 -2.11 3.66
C GLY A 237 -6.92 -1.88 4.86
N VAL A 238 -7.21 -0.86 5.67
CA VAL A 238 -6.44 -0.56 6.89
C VAL A 238 -6.53 -1.69 7.92
N ARG A 239 -7.72 -2.28 8.10
CA ARG A 239 -7.90 -3.49 8.93
C ARG A 239 -7.02 -4.65 8.45
N PHE A 240 -6.95 -4.85 7.12
CA PHE A 240 -6.12 -5.91 6.54
C PHE A 240 -4.63 -5.67 6.82
N LEU A 241 -4.14 -4.44 6.65
CA LEU A 241 -2.78 -4.05 7.02
C LEU A 241 -2.48 -4.36 8.49
N HIS A 242 -3.37 -3.93 9.40
CA HIS A 242 -3.22 -4.18 10.83
C HIS A 242 -3.18 -5.67 11.16
N GLY A 243 -3.98 -6.48 10.46
CA GLY A 243 -3.99 -7.95 10.57
C GLY A 243 -2.75 -8.65 10.02
N LYS A 244 -1.95 -7.96 9.20
CA LYS A 244 -0.62 -8.40 8.76
C LYS A 244 0.51 -7.80 9.62
N GLY A 245 0.16 -7.15 10.74
CA GLY A 245 1.14 -6.50 11.61
C GLY A 245 1.76 -5.25 11.00
N ILE A 246 1.13 -4.63 10.01
CA ILE A 246 1.64 -3.43 9.32
C ILE A 246 0.82 -2.21 9.74
N CYS A 247 1.51 -1.13 10.10
CA CYS A 247 0.92 0.19 10.31
C CYS A 247 1.42 1.15 9.22
N HIS A 248 0.51 1.86 8.55
CA HIS A 248 0.82 2.63 7.34
C HIS A 248 1.51 3.97 7.62
N ARG A 249 1.06 4.71 8.64
CA ARG A 249 1.62 5.99 9.14
C ARG A 249 1.58 7.22 8.21
N ASP A 250 1.37 7.05 6.90
CA ASP A 250 1.10 8.16 5.94
C ASP A 250 -0.24 8.02 5.20
N LEU A 251 -1.30 7.57 5.88
CA LEU A 251 -2.63 7.53 5.27
C LEU A 251 -3.11 8.95 4.95
N SER A 252 -3.50 9.15 3.70
CA SER A 252 -3.93 10.44 3.17
C SER A 252 -4.71 10.24 1.87
N PRO A 253 -5.52 11.21 1.40
CA PRO A 253 -6.24 11.10 0.12
C PRO A 253 -5.32 10.92 -1.10
N GLU A 254 -4.05 11.34 -1.02
CA GLU A 254 -3.05 11.10 -2.08
C GLU A 254 -2.66 9.62 -2.14
N ASN A 255 -2.69 8.92 -1.00
CA ASN A 255 -2.30 7.51 -0.87
C ASN A 255 -3.49 6.54 -0.95
N ILE A 256 -4.58 6.99 -1.60
CA ILE A 256 -5.80 6.19 -1.83
C ILE A 256 -6.17 6.33 -3.29
N LEU A 257 -6.20 5.23 -4.03
CA LEU A 257 -6.73 5.18 -5.39
C LEU A 257 -8.19 4.76 -5.35
N VAL A 258 -9.02 5.37 -6.19
CA VAL A 258 -10.44 5.06 -6.29
C VAL A 258 -10.75 4.75 -7.73
N ASP A 259 -11.02 3.47 -8.02
CA ASP A 259 -11.52 2.95 -9.30
C ASP A 259 -13.04 3.18 -9.41
N ASP A 260 -13.48 4.17 -10.18
CA ASP A 260 -14.92 4.43 -10.36
C ASP A 260 -15.62 3.34 -11.15
N GLN A 261 -14.93 2.73 -12.11
CA GLN A 261 -15.52 1.76 -13.02
C GLN A 261 -15.81 0.46 -12.29
N ASN A 262 -14.83 -0.01 -11.52
CA ASN A 262 -14.96 -1.23 -10.72
C ASN A 262 -15.50 -0.96 -9.31
N ARG A 263 -15.67 0.32 -8.94
CA ARG A 263 -16.05 0.81 -7.62
C ARG A 263 -15.19 0.25 -6.48
N VAL A 264 -13.88 0.16 -6.71
CA VAL A 264 -12.89 -0.36 -5.76
C VAL A 264 -12.03 0.79 -5.24
N VAL A 265 -11.72 0.77 -3.94
CA VAL A 265 -10.72 1.66 -3.34
C VAL A 265 -9.49 0.86 -2.98
N VAL A 266 -8.29 1.37 -3.26
CA VAL A 266 -7.02 0.72 -2.95
C VAL A 266 -6.13 1.66 -2.16
N VAL A 267 -5.70 1.23 -0.97
CA VAL A 267 -4.66 1.91 -0.18
C VAL A 267 -3.30 1.59 -0.80
N ILE A 268 -2.49 2.63 -1.06
CA ILE A 268 -1.18 2.54 -1.72
C ILE A 268 -0.08 3.17 -0.88
N ASP A 269 1.18 3.00 -1.30
CA ASP A 269 2.39 3.63 -0.73
C ASP A 269 2.73 3.20 0.72
N MET A 270 3.45 2.08 0.82
CA MET A 270 3.96 1.55 2.09
C MET A 270 5.33 2.13 2.48
N GLY A 271 5.79 3.22 1.85
CA GLY A 271 7.14 3.78 2.05
C GLY A 271 7.45 4.26 3.47
N MET A 272 6.42 4.55 4.27
CA MET A 272 6.50 4.97 5.67
C MET A 272 5.99 3.91 6.66
N ALA A 273 5.55 2.75 6.16
CA ALA A 273 4.86 1.75 6.96
C ALA A 273 5.81 1.00 7.90
N ILE A 274 5.41 0.71 9.13
CA ILE A 274 6.22 -0.06 10.08
C ILE A 274 5.60 -1.42 10.38
N ARG A 275 6.45 -2.40 10.74
CA ARG A 275 5.99 -3.66 11.31
C ARG A 275 5.83 -3.52 12.81
N VAL A 276 4.61 -3.74 13.28
CA VAL A 276 4.19 -3.59 14.67
C VAL A 276 4.80 -4.74 15.48
N PRO A 277 5.46 -4.46 16.62
CA PRO A 277 6.00 -5.49 17.50
C PRO A 277 4.90 -6.19 18.30
N TYR A 278 5.02 -7.51 18.45
CA TYR A 278 4.14 -8.34 19.28
C TYR A 278 4.95 -9.07 20.35
N THR A 279 4.28 -9.52 21.42
CA THR A 279 4.81 -10.44 22.42
C THR A 279 4.14 -11.79 22.25
N ASP A 280 4.90 -12.88 22.35
CA ASP A 280 4.33 -14.23 22.50
C ASP A 280 4.25 -14.58 23.99
N PRO A 281 3.04 -14.66 24.60
CA PRO A 281 2.90 -15.02 26.00
C PRO A 281 3.43 -16.42 26.35
N GLN A 282 3.65 -17.29 25.36
CA GLN A 282 4.13 -18.65 25.56
C GLN A 282 5.67 -18.74 25.63
N ILE A 283 6.40 -17.69 25.22
CA ILE A 283 7.87 -17.65 25.27
C ILE A 283 8.29 -17.01 26.60
N ASN A 284 8.84 -17.81 27.52
CA ASN A 284 9.39 -17.30 28.78
C ASN A 284 10.72 -16.56 28.54
N ASP A 285 10.90 -15.41 29.19
CA ASP A 285 12.11 -14.57 29.12
C ASP A 285 13.43 -15.31 29.39
N ALA A 286 13.38 -16.46 30.08
CA ALA A 286 14.55 -17.29 30.39
C ALA A 286 15.16 -17.96 29.15
N ASP A 287 14.35 -18.29 28.12
CA ASP A 287 14.80 -18.97 26.90
C ASP A 287 15.22 -17.98 25.78
N ALA A 288 14.91 -16.69 25.94
CA ALA A 288 15.20 -15.64 24.97
C ALA A 288 16.70 -15.25 24.87
N SER A 289 17.54 -15.70 25.82
CA SER A 289 18.98 -15.39 25.86
C SER A 289 19.82 -16.12 24.80
N ALA A 290 19.26 -17.13 24.12
CA ALA A 290 19.95 -17.94 23.11
C ALA A 290 19.59 -17.56 21.65
N SER A 291 18.65 -16.64 21.44
CA SER A 291 18.16 -16.18 20.14
C SER A 291 18.35 -14.66 20.00
N ALA A 292 18.53 -14.15 18.79
CA ALA A 292 18.61 -12.71 18.50
C ALA A 292 17.34 -11.91 18.93
N SER A 293 16.30 -12.59 19.42
CA SER A 293 15.07 -12.05 20.02
C SER A 293 15.22 -11.71 21.51
N ALA A 294 16.27 -10.96 21.89
CA ALA A 294 16.61 -10.65 23.29
C ALA A 294 15.58 -9.78 24.06
N SER A 295 14.37 -9.55 23.52
CA SER A 295 13.32 -8.70 24.10
C SER A 295 11.92 -9.35 24.12
N GLY A 296 11.80 -10.65 23.76
CA GLY A 296 10.50 -11.34 23.63
C GLY A 296 9.60 -10.78 22.51
N VAL A 297 10.16 -9.95 21.64
CA VAL A 297 9.45 -9.32 20.51
C VAL A 297 9.42 -10.29 19.32
N THR A 298 8.23 -10.49 18.77
CA THR A 298 7.96 -11.31 17.60
C THR A 298 7.01 -10.59 16.64
N ASP A 299 6.73 -11.21 15.49
CA ASP A 299 5.71 -10.78 14.54
C ASP A 299 4.31 -11.27 14.95
N ILE A 300 3.29 -10.82 14.23
CA ILE A 300 1.92 -11.27 14.44
C ILE A 300 1.79 -12.78 14.19
N LEU A 301 1.57 -13.53 15.27
CA LEU A 301 1.26 -14.96 15.26
C LEU A 301 0.00 -15.23 16.09
N GLN A 302 -0.61 -16.39 15.88
CA GLN A 302 -1.79 -16.77 16.65
C GLN A 302 -1.48 -16.79 18.15
N GLY A 303 -2.24 -16.02 18.94
CA GLY A 303 -2.06 -15.91 20.39
C GLY A 303 -1.03 -14.88 20.85
N THR A 304 -0.38 -14.17 19.93
CA THR A 304 0.50 -13.04 20.27
C THR A 304 -0.29 -11.78 20.59
N GLU A 305 0.30 -10.92 21.42
CA GLU A 305 -0.31 -9.68 21.88
C GLU A 305 0.47 -8.47 21.34
N LYS A 306 -0.25 -7.47 20.81
CA LYS A 306 0.33 -6.27 20.23
C LYS A 306 1.02 -5.41 21.30
N ARG A 307 2.21 -4.87 21.01
CA ARG A 307 2.91 -3.92 21.91
C ARG A 307 2.83 -2.48 21.41
N LEU A 308 3.01 -1.56 22.36
CA LEU A 308 3.30 -0.17 22.03
C LEU A 308 4.67 -0.03 21.35
N ILE A 309 4.75 0.90 20.41
CA ILE A 309 5.95 1.23 19.66
C ILE A 309 6.63 2.45 20.31
N LYS A 310 7.95 2.39 20.52
CA LYS A 310 8.73 3.54 21.01
C LYS A 310 8.64 4.73 20.03
N PRO A 311 8.83 5.98 20.48
CA PRO A 311 8.90 7.15 19.58
C PRO A 311 9.80 6.90 18.35
N GLN A 312 9.32 7.25 17.16
CA GLN A 312 9.97 6.96 15.87
C GLN A 312 10.26 8.21 15.04
N GLY A 313 10.05 9.41 15.58
CA GLY A 313 10.05 10.64 14.79
C GLY A 313 8.70 10.92 14.14
N GLN A 314 8.49 12.20 13.82
CA GLN A 314 7.39 12.63 12.95
C GLN A 314 7.55 12.02 11.56
N CYS A 315 6.48 11.46 11.01
CA CYS A 315 6.44 10.96 9.64
C CYS A 315 5.08 11.23 9.01
N GLY A 316 5.04 11.26 7.69
CA GLY A 316 3.83 11.51 6.92
C GLY A 316 3.39 12.97 6.91
N LYS A 317 2.28 13.22 6.23
CA LYS A 317 1.75 14.57 5.99
C LYS A 317 1.08 15.14 7.25
N HIS A 318 1.52 16.33 7.68
CA HIS A 318 1.03 16.98 8.90
C HIS A 318 -0.49 17.11 8.99
N SER A 319 -1.18 17.34 7.88
CA SER A 319 -2.64 17.51 7.84
C SER A 319 -3.44 16.27 8.22
N TYR A 320 -2.82 15.09 8.16
CA TYR A 320 -3.45 13.81 8.49
C TYR A 320 -2.79 13.12 9.71
N MET A 321 -1.63 13.64 10.15
CA MET A 321 -0.84 13.12 11.26
C MET A 321 -1.55 13.23 12.60
N SER A 322 -1.55 12.16 13.39
CA SER A 322 -2.12 12.14 14.73
C SER A 322 -1.31 12.99 15.72
N PRO A 323 -1.94 13.51 16.78
CA PRO A 323 -1.24 14.34 17.76
C PRO A 323 -0.10 13.59 18.46
N GLU A 324 -0.24 12.31 18.77
CA GLU A 324 0.82 11.53 19.43
C GLU A 324 2.08 11.37 18.55
N ILE A 325 1.93 11.23 17.23
CA ILE A 325 3.08 11.19 16.29
C ILE A 325 3.68 12.58 16.12
N TYR A 326 2.86 13.62 16.09
CA TYR A 326 3.38 14.99 16.00
C TYR A 326 4.18 15.41 17.24
N HIS A 327 3.78 14.99 18.44
CA HIS A 327 4.54 15.30 19.64
C HIS A 327 5.78 14.41 19.78
N ASP A 328 5.70 13.13 19.37
CA ASP A 328 6.78 12.15 19.35
C ASP A 328 7.54 12.03 20.69
N LYS A 329 6.82 12.07 21.82
CA LYS A 329 7.43 12.01 23.17
C LYS A 329 7.19 10.70 23.89
N THR A 330 6.14 9.98 23.51
CA THR A 330 5.66 8.80 24.22
C THR A 330 5.46 7.65 23.26
N PRO A 331 5.54 6.41 23.76
CA PRO A 331 5.13 5.26 22.97
C PRO A 331 3.73 5.40 22.42
N PHE A 332 3.47 4.78 21.27
CA PHE A 332 2.21 4.88 20.55
C PHE A 332 1.72 3.51 20.07
N ASP A 333 0.40 3.41 19.86
CA ASP A 333 -0.20 2.28 19.14
C ASP A 333 -0.28 2.65 17.65
N GLY A 334 0.40 1.91 16.79
CA GLY A 334 0.38 2.13 15.35
C GLY A 334 -1.03 2.07 14.76
N GLY A 335 -1.87 1.15 15.25
CA GLY A 335 -3.25 1.04 14.77
C GLY A 335 -4.07 2.29 15.05
N ALA A 336 -3.90 2.88 16.23
CA ALA A 336 -4.59 4.11 16.61
C ALA A 336 -4.19 5.30 15.71
N VAL A 337 -2.92 5.37 15.30
CA VAL A 337 -2.41 6.41 14.40
C VAL A 337 -3.11 6.36 13.04
N ASP A 338 -3.22 5.18 12.45
CA ASP A 338 -3.91 4.99 11.17
C ASP A 338 -5.41 5.29 11.27
N ILE A 339 -6.06 4.94 12.39
CA ILE A 339 -7.47 5.23 12.64
C ILE A 339 -7.72 6.75 12.71
N TRP A 340 -6.81 7.51 13.31
CA TRP A 340 -6.88 8.96 13.31
C TRP A 340 -6.83 9.52 11.88
N ALA A 341 -5.89 9.04 11.06
CA ALA A 341 -5.77 9.45 9.67
C ALA A 341 -7.02 9.09 8.85
N CYS A 342 -7.66 7.95 9.13
CA CYS A 342 -8.97 7.63 8.55
C CYS A 342 -10.03 8.67 8.93
N GLY A 343 -10.06 9.15 10.18
CA GLY A 343 -10.96 10.22 10.61
C GLY A 343 -10.76 11.54 9.85
N THR A 344 -9.51 11.91 9.55
CA THR A 344 -9.22 13.12 8.77
C THR A 344 -9.58 12.93 7.30
N ILE A 345 -9.37 11.75 6.72
CA ILE A 345 -9.84 11.40 5.36
C ILE A 345 -11.36 11.48 5.27
N LEU A 346 -12.10 10.88 6.22
CA LEU A 346 -13.57 10.92 6.24
C LEU A 346 -14.07 12.37 6.28
N PHE A 347 -13.46 13.20 7.12
CA PHE A 347 -13.76 14.63 7.18
C PHE A 347 -13.57 15.29 5.81
N CYS A 348 -12.44 15.06 5.13
CA CYS A 348 -12.20 15.60 3.79
C CYS A 348 -13.26 15.12 2.79
N MET A 349 -13.64 13.84 2.84
CA MET A 349 -14.64 13.25 1.94
C MET A 349 -16.02 13.90 2.05
N VAL A 350 -16.51 14.11 3.28
CA VAL A 350 -17.88 14.61 3.52
C VAL A 350 -17.98 16.13 3.52
N THR A 351 -16.85 16.83 3.67
CA THR A 351 -16.83 18.30 3.67
C THR A 351 -16.29 18.91 2.37
N GLY A 352 -15.48 18.17 1.62
CA GLY A 352 -14.74 18.70 0.46
C GLY A 352 -13.67 19.73 0.86
N SER A 353 -13.38 19.84 2.15
CA SER A 353 -12.39 20.76 2.69
C SER A 353 -11.22 19.97 3.26
N ALA A 354 -10.01 20.53 3.08
CA ALA A 354 -8.85 20.01 3.80
C ALA A 354 -9.13 19.99 5.32
N SER A 355 -8.56 19.02 6.01
CA SER A 355 -8.45 18.98 7.47
C SER A 355 -7.58 20.14 7.98
N TYR A 356 -6.98 20.00 9.16
CA TYR A 356 -6.06 20.99 9.73
C TYR A 356 -4.70 21.03 9.03
N TRP A 357 -3.89 22.05 9.28
CA TRP A 357 -2.51 22.14 8.80
C TRP A 357 -1.52 21.47 9.75
N LEU A 358 -1.70 21.67 11.06
CA LEU A 358 -0.89 21.05 12.10
C LEU A 358 -1.78 20.47 13.20
N PRO A 359 -1.45 19.30 13.78
CA PRO A 359 -2.22 18.72 14.88
C PRO A 359 -1.89 19.40 16.21
N SER A 360 -2.17 20.70 16.27
CA SER A 360 -1.83 21.60 17.38
C SER A 360 -3.04 22.42 17.79
N LYS A 361 -3.18 22.69 19.09
CA LYS A 361 -4.26 23.57 19.62
C LYS A 361 -4.19 25.00 19.07
N ALA A 362 -3.03 25.44 18.57
CA ALA A 362 -2.88 26.72 17.91
C ALA A 362 -3.54 26.76 16.52
N ASP A 363 -3.70 25.59 15.88
CA ASP A 363 -4.47 25.46 14.65
C ASP A 363 -5.96 25.44 15.00
N LYS A 364 -6.68 26.48 14.54
CA LYS A 364 -8.12 26.61 14.79
C LYS A 364 -8.87 25.42 14.23
N ARG A 365 -8.55 24.95 13.01
CA ARG A 365 -9.29 23.86 12.39
C ARG A 365 -9.09 22.55 13.17
N TYR A 366 -7.87 22.27 13.63
CA TYR A 366 -7.61 21.12 14.52
C TYR A 366 -8.43 21.22 15.81
N HIS A 367 -8.44 22.40 16.46
CA HIS A 367 -9.21 22.61 17.67
C HIS A 367 -10.71 22.35 17.46
N TRP A 368 -11.29 22.89 16.40
CA TRP A 368 -12.71 22.70 16.09
C TRP A 368 -13.03 21.24 15.71
N MET A 369 -12.22 20.60 14.87
CA MET A 369 -12.40 19.19 14.50
C MET A 369 -12.37 18.25 15.71
N THR A 370 -11.57 18.56 16.73
CA THR A 370 -11.37 17.67 17.90
C THR A 370 -12.22 18.03 19.12
N LYS A 371 -12.69 19.29 19.25
CA LYS A 371 -13.45 19.76 20.43
C LYS A 371 -14.89 20.17 20.13
N ASN A 372 -15.18 20.60 18.90
CA ASN A 372 -16.51 21.05 18.52
C ASN A 372 -16.81 20.78 17.03
N LEU A 373 -16.70 19.51 16.62
CA LEU A 373 -16.95 19.13 15.22
C LEU A 373 -18.37 19.49 14.76
N SER A 374 -19.37 19.30 15.61
CA SER A 374 -20.76 19.65 15.29
C SER A 374 -20.93 21.16 15.03
N GLY A 375 -20.33 22.02 15.86
CA GLY A 375 -20.36 23.47 15.64
C GLY A 375 -19.60 23.89 14.38
N LEU A 376 -18.50 23.21 14.05
CA LEU A 376 -17.76 23.45 12.81
C LEU A 376 -18.64 23.16 11.59
N LEU A 377 -19.24 21.96 11.55
CA LEU A 377 -20.09 21.52 10.44
C LEU A 377 -21.32 22.43 10.28
N GLN A 378 -21.93 22.84 11.40
CA GLN A 378 -23.03 23.80 11.41
C GLN A 378 -22.61 25.16 10.82
N SER A 379 -21.44 25.68 11.21
CA SER A 379 -20.93 26.95 10.68
C SER A 379 -20.61 26.92 9.18
N TRP A 380 -20.38 25.72 8.63
CA TRP A 380 -20.13 25.49 7.21
C TRP A 380 -21.40 25.07 6.44
N GLU A 381 -22.55 25.04 7.12
CA GLU A 381 -23.83 24.62 6.54
C GLU A 381 -23.79 23.20 5.94
N ILE A 382 -22.99 22.32 6.57
CA ILE A 382 -22.85 20.91 6.16
C ILE A 382 -23.77 20.05 7.02
N ASN A 383 -24.80 19.50 6.37
CA ASN A 383 -25.75 18.59 6.99
C ASN A 383 -25.28 17.13 6.79
N LEU A 384 -24.97 16.44 7.89
CA LEU A 384 -24.63 15.01 7.93
C LEU A 384 -25.52 14.30 8.94
N THR A 385 -25.66 12.99 8.80
CA THR A 385 -26.33 12.18 9.82
C THR A 385 -25.60 12.24 11.17
N GLU A 386 -26.35 12.07 12.26
CA GLU A 386 -25.77 11.99 13.60
C GLU A 386 -24.73 10.86 13.69
N GLU A 387 -24.98 9.74 13.03
CA GLU A 387 -24.06 8.60 12.98
C GLU A 387 -22.74 8.94 12.27
N CYS A 388 -22.77 9.70 11.17
CA CYS A 388 -21.54 10.14 10.50
C CYS A 388 -20.68 11.03 11.41
N VAL A 389 -21.34 11.95 12.12
CA VAL A 389 -20.69 12.88 13.05
C VAL A 389 -20.14 12.14 14.27
N ASP A 390 -20.89 11.16 14.79
CA ASP A 390 -20.46 10.34 15.92
C ASP A 390 -19.22 9.51 15.57
N LEU A 391 -19.23 8.82 14.43
CA LEU A 391 -18.06 8.08 13.95
C LEU A 391 -16.83 9.00 13.84
N MET A 392 -16.97 10.15 13.17
CA MET A 392 -15.85 11.10 13.01
C MET A 392 -15.30 11.60 14.35
N LYS A 393 -16.16 11.93 15.33
CA LYS A 393 -15.73 12.36 16.67
C LYS A 393 -14.90 11.27 17.37
N ASN A 394 -15.30 10.02 17.22
CA ASN A 394 -14.65 8.88 17.86
C ASN A 394 -13.35 8.44 17.16
N LEU A 395 -13.22 8.67 15.85
CA LEU A 395 -11.95 8.55 15.11
C LEU A 395 -10.96 9.66 15.49
N LEU A 396 -11.45 10.88 15.74
CA LEU A 396 -10.65 12.09 16.02
C LEU A 396 -10.44 12.37 17.51
N GLN A 397 -10.48 11.33 18.35
CA GLN A 397 -10.14 11.46 19.77
C GLN A 397 -8.64 11.75 19.95
N THR A 398 -8.33 12.87 20.60
CA THR A 398 -6.94 13.33 20.82
C THR A 398 -6.18 12.45 21.81
N ASP A 399 -6.91 11.80 22.71
CA ASP A 399 -6.37 10.77 23.57
C ASP A 399 -6.55 9.42 22.86
N PRO A 400 -5.47 8.75 22.41
CA PRO A 400 -5.60 7.51 21.64
C PRO A 400 -6.26 6.38 22.45
N ARG A 401 -6.31 6.47 23.79
CA ARG A 401 -7.00 5.53 24.67
C ARG A 401 -8.52 5.56 24.52
N LEU A 402 -9.04 6.74 24.18
CA LEU A 402 -10.46 7.01 23.97
C LEU A 402 -10.86 6.88 22.50
N ARG A 403 -9.88 6.81 21.60
CA ARG A 403 -10.12 6.62 20.17
C ARG A 403 -10.68 5.23 19.91
N TYR A 404 -11.60 5.14 18.96
CA TYR A 404 -12.12 3.84 18.54
C TYR A 404 -11.00 2.92 18.09
N THR A 405 -11.20 1.65 18.40
CA THR A 405 -10.46 0.53 17.83
C THR A 405 -11.02 0.15 16.47
N MET A 406 -10.23 -0.61 15.71
CA MET A 406 -10.68 -1.06 14.39
C MET A 406 -11.99 -1.86 14.47
N ASP A 407 -12.18 -2.68 15.50
CA ASP A 407 -13.41 -3.44 15.71
C ASP A 407 -14.60 -2.54 16.07
N GLU A 408 -14.40 -1.51 16.89
CA GLU A 408 -15.45 -0.51 17.17
C GLU A 408 -15.83 0.27 15.90
N VAL A 409 -14.85 0.64 15.07
CA VAL A 409 -15.10 1.30 13.78
C VAL A 409 -15.95 0.39 12.88
N LEU A 410 -15.54 -0.86 12.66
CA LEU A 410 -16.25 -1.79 11.77
C LEU A 410 -17.69 -2.09 12.24
N ASN A 411 -17.93 -2.07 13.55
CA ASN A 411 -19.25 -2.33 14.12
C ASN A 411 -20.12 -1.08 14.25
N HIS A 412 -19.59 0.11 13.95
CA HIS A 412 -20.31 1.36 14.07
C HIS A 412 -21.51 1.40 13.09
N PRO A 413 -22.71 1.87 13.51
CA PRO A 413 -23.93 1.90 12.69
C PRO A 413 -23.73 2.54 11.31
N TRP A 414 -23.02 3.68 11.25
CA TRP A 414 -22.76 4.39 10.00
C TRP A 414 -22.05 3.55 8.92
N LEU A 415 -21.24 2.55 9.31
CA LEU A 415 -20.52 1.68 8.38
C LEU A 415 -21.31 0.45 7.95
N LYS A 416 -22.42 0.15 8.62
CA LYS A 416 -23.28 -0.97 8.25
C LYS A 416 -24.07 -0.60 6.99
N PRO A 417 -24.23 -1.53 6.03
CA PRO A 417 -25.16 -1.32 4.93
C PRO A 417 -26.57 -1.21 5.52
N ASN A 418 -27.30 -0.17 5.09
CA ASN A 418 -28.74 -0.05 5.37
C ASN A 418 -29.52 -1.19 4.72
#